data_AF-A0A950GYV0-F1
#
_entry.id   AF-A0A950GYV0-F1
#
_cell.length_a   1.000
_cell.length_b   1.000
_cell.length_c   1.000
_cell.angle_alpha   90.00
_cell.angle_beta   90.00
_cell.angle_gamma   90.00
#
_symmetry.space_group_name_H-M   'P 1'
#
loop_
_entity.id
_entity.type
_entity.pdbx_description
1 polymer ?
#
loop_
_entity_poly.entity_id
_entity_poly.type
_entity_poly.pdbx_seq_one_letter_code
_entity_poly.pdbx_strand_id
1 'polypeptide(L)'
;MPSGAPTAAEFQTQQQVAPGQPPYRVVQMDTRIAQLLSDVRTPGFAASYGGLRYRPSLVLRPGDTISTTIFDFAAVPLFGAAGASSSDGPAQVSGHTATIPNQVVELDGTVVIPFAGNVKVGGLTPLQAGHQIEGALKGAATDAHAVVTLLSSAGNAATAGGDLQRPGIVPLTIRGERVLDVVAAAGGAKYPARDCDVQLIRRGRIASLNLQRLVDSPEENVTIEPGDNIFVSYNPRSFSVLGAALKVNQYNFDTPKVTLAEALARAGGPNGAVANVSDVYLLRSESLATLERIAPSGDPAPAQAATTMVPVAYHIDLRRAEGYFQSQALQIRDKDLVVVANADSVQLQEIMAIVRNFTGVAYDLRASVIGTSRPGG
;
A
#
# COMPACT_ATOMS: atom_id res chain seq x y z
N MET A 1 25.41 -21.06 -15.84
CA MET A 1 25.01 -19.85 -16.59
C MET A 1 25.78 -19.91 -17.91
N PRO A 2 25.11 -19.87 -19.07
CA PRO A 2 25.81 -19.77 -20.35
C PRO A 2 26.55 -18.44 -20.47
N SER A 3 27.63 -18.41 -21.25
CA SER A 3 28.70 -17.39 -21.19
C SER A 3 28.48 -16.15 -22.06
N GLY A 4 27.33 -16.00 -22.75
CA GLY A 4 27.08 -14.87 -23.66
C GLY A 4 25.60 -14.47 -23.81
N ALA A 5 25.37 -13.20 -24.16
CA ALA A 5 24.06 -12.68 -24.56
C ALA A 5 23.64 -13.14 -25.98
N PRO A 6 22.33 -13.14 -26.26
CA PRO A 6 21.82 -13.35 -27.63
C PRO A 6 22.37 -12.32 -28.62
N THR A 7 22.39 -12.72 -29.89
CA THR A 7 22.75 -11.85 -31.01
C THR A 7 21.57 -10.97 -31.44
N ALA A 8 21.84 -9.87 -32.13
CA ALA A 8 20.80 -8.99 -32.68
C ALA A 8 19.84 -9.72 -33.62
N ALA A 9 20.37 -10.64 -34.44
CA ALA A 9 19.59 -11.46 -35.36
C ALA A 9 18.58 -12.37 -34.63
N GLU A 10 18.90 -12.87 -33.43
CA GLU A 10 18.00 -13.74 -32.67
C GLU A 10 16.78 -12.99 -32.12
N PHE A 11 16.93 -11.73 -31.70
CA PHE A 11 15.80 -10.88 -31.29
C PHE A 11 14.89 -10.50 -32.46
N GLN A 12 15.47 -10.26 -33.65
CA GLN A 12 14.71 -9.86 -34.84
C GLN A 12 14.03 -11.05 -35.53
N THR A 13 14.68 -12.22 -35.59
CA THR A 13 14.15 -13.42 -36.28
C THR A 13 12.90 -13.97 -35.59
N GLN A 14 12.80 -13.83 -34.26
CA GLN A 14 11.59 -14.25 -33.52
C GLN A 14 10.34 -13.43 -33.85
N GLN A 15 10.48 -12.30 -34.55
CA GLN A 15 9.37 -11.47 -35.01
C GLN A 15 8.66 -12.05 -36.26
N GLN A 16 9.28 -12.96 -37.01
CA GLN A 16 8.81 -13.40 -38.33
C GLN A 16 8.17 -14.81 -38.39
N VAL A 17 7.93 -15.47 -37.25
CA VAL A 17 7.27 -16.78 -37.23
C VAL A 17 5.74 -16.60 -37.07
N ALA A 18 4.96 -17.01 -38.07
CA ALA A 18 3.50 -17.17 -37.98
C ALA A 18 3.12 -18.67 -38.07
N PRO A 19 1.98 -19.15 -37.51
CA PRO A 19 1.03 -18.52 -36.59
C PRO A 19 1.29 -18.92 -35.13
N GLY A 20 1.28 -17.93 -34.24
CA GLY A 20 1.69 -18.03 -32.84
C GLY A 20 2.65 -16.89 -32.54
N GLN A 21 2.11 -15.68 -32.42
CA GLN A 21 2.88 -14.44 -32.26
C GLN A 21 3.97 -14.58 -31.19
N PRO A 22 5.13 -13.92 -31.36
CA PRO A 22 6.19 -13.93 -30.34
C PRO A 22 5.60 -13.52 -28.98
N PRO A 23 6.04 -14.14 -27.87
CA PRO A 23 5.46 -13.84 -26.56
C PRO A 23 5.76 -12.43 -26.07
N TYR A 24 6.55 -11.63 -26.82
CA TYR A 24 6.96 -10.26 -26.51
C TYR A 24 6.93 -9.35 -27.75
N ARG A 25 6.89 -8.03 -27.53
CA ARG A 25 6.88 -7.01 -28.59
C ARG A 25 8.21 -6.26 -28.64
N VAL A 26 8.81 -6.14 -29.84
CA VAL A 26 9.99 -5.29 -30.04
C VAL A 26 9.54 -3.88 -30.42
N VAL A 27 10.11 -2.85 -29.78
CA VAL A 27 9.80 -1.44 -30.04
C VAL A 27 11.11 -0.70 -30.28
N GLN A 28 11.24 -0.07 -31.45
CA GLN A 28 12.36 0.84 -31.71
C GLN A 28 12.20 2.09 -30.84
N MET A 29 13.23 2.45 -30.07
CA MET A 29 13.18 3.66 -29.26
C MET A 29 13.34 4.91 -30.10
N ASP A 30 12.51 5.89 -29.80
CA ASP A 30 12.63 7.27 -30.25
C ASP A 30 12.50 8.22 -29.04
N THR A 31 12.80 9.51 -29.25
CA THR A 31 12.74 10.51 -28.17
C THR A 31 11.32 10.70 -27.61
N ARG A 32 10.28 10.54 -28.43
CA ARG A 32 8.88 10.66 -28.02
C ARG A 32 8.50 9.51 -27.06
N ILE A 33 8.89 8.28 -27.38
CA ILE A 33 8.67 7.09 -26.57
C ILE A 33 9.46 7.19 -25.27
N ALA A 34 10.73 7.63 -25.33
CA ALA A 34 11.54 7.84 -24.12
C ALA A 34 10.89 8.83 -23.15
N GLN A 35 10.39 9.96 -23.66
CA GLN A 35 9.65 10.94 -22.87
C GLN A 35 8.35 10.35 -22.30
N LEU A 36 7.55 9.69 -23.14
CA LEU A 36 6.28 9.08 -22.72
C LEU A 36 6.47 8.04 -21.60
N LEU A 37 7.51 7.21 -21.71
CA LEU A 37 7.81 6.16 -20.72
C LEU A 37 8.37 6.71 -19.41
N SER A 38 8.94 7.92 -19.43
CA SER A 38 9.46 8.62 -18.24
C SER A 38 8.34 9.14 -17.32
N ASP A 39 7.14 9.37 -17.86
CA ASP A 39 5.98 9.94 -17.16
C ASP A 39 4.95 8.92 -16.66
N VAL A 40 5.16 7.62 -16.91
CA VAL A 40 4.19 6.58 -16.51
C VAL A 40 4.21 6.42 -14.99
N ARG A 41 3.33 7.17 -14.32
CA ARG A 41 3.06 7.02 -12.89
C ARG A 41 2.12 5.83 -12.67
N THR A 42 2.48 4.93 -11.77
CA THR A 42 1.52 3.98 -11.21
C THR A 42 0.40 4.74 -10.49
N PRO A 43 -0.87 4.30 -10.60
CA PRO A 43 -1.95 4.89 -9.83
C PRO A 43 -1.66 4.76 -8.33
N GLY A 44 -1.73 5.88 -7.60
CA GLY A 44 -1.52 5.93 -6.15
C GLY A 44 -2.82 5.92 -5.37
N PHE A 45 -2.75 6.21 -4.07
CA PHE A 45 -3.91 6.29 -3.18
C PHE A 45 -4.90 7.38 -3.60
N ALA A 46 -4.43 8.50 -4.12
CA ALA A 46 -5.30 9.58 -4.58
C ALA A 46 -6.25 9.10 -5.70
N ALA A 47 -5.74 8.29 -6.62
CA ALA A 47 -6.54 7.73 -7.72
C ALA A 47 -7.55 6.67 -7.22
N SER A 48 -7.16 5.87 -6.23
CA SER A 48 -8.00 4.78 -5.71
C SER A 48 -9.03 5.23 -4.67
N TYR A 49 -8.73 6.29 -3.90
CA TYR A 49 -9.51 6.70 -2.72
C TYR A 49 -9.84 8.20 -2.67
N GLY A 50 -9.27 9.04 -3.53
CA GLY A 50 -9.42 10.50 -3.46
C GLY A 50 -10.86 11.04 -3.65
N GLY A 51 -11.76 10.24 -4.22
CA GLY A 51 -13.19 10.58 -4.32
C GLY A 51 -14.00 10.32 -3.05
N LEU A 52 -13.45 9.58 -2.09
CA LEU A 52 -14.14 9.19 -0.85
C LEU A 52 -13.82 10.18 0.26
N ARG A 53 -14.73 11.14 0.50
CA ARG A 53 -14.62 12.06 1.63
C ARG A 53 -15.15 11.40 2.90
N TYR A 54 -14.32 10.61 3.56
CA TYR A 54 -14.61 10.20 4.93
C TYR A 54 -14.59 11.43 5.84
N ARG A 55 -15.66 11.61 6.61
CA ARG A 55 -15.71 12.59 7.70
C ARG A 55 -15.52 11.83 9.01
N PRO A 56 -14.40 12.04 9.72
CA PRO A 56 -14.20 11.43 11.02
C PRO A 56 -15.38 11.74 11.93
N SER A 57 -16.00 10.70 12.47
CA SER A 57 -17.03 10.83 13.48
C SER A 57 -16.70 9.86 14.62
N LEU A 58 -16.72 10.38 15.85
CA LEU A 58 -16.49 9.58 17.03
C LEU A 58 -17.83 9.06 17.53
N VAL A 59 -18.31 8.03 16.85
CA VAL A 59 -19.53 7.31 17.23
C VAL A 59 -19.13 6.10 18.05
N LEU A 60 -19.79 5.91 19.19
CA LEU A 60 -19.63 4.75 20.07
C LEU A 60 -20.10 3.49 19.35
N ARG A 61 -19.27 2.44 19.38
CA ARG A 61 -19.53 1.14 18.76
C ARG A 61 -19.44 0.04 19.82
N PRO A 62 -20.11 -1.11 19.60
CA PRO A 62 -19.87 -2.29 20.42
C PRO A 62 -18.38 -2.62 20.55
N GLY A 63 -17.93 -2.91 21.76
CA GLY A 63 -16.52 -3.14 22.11
C GLY A 63 -15.74 -1.89 22.52
N ASP A 64 -16.29 -0.69 22.35
CA ASP A 64 -15.67 0.53 22.87
C ASP A 64 -15.73 0.56 24.41
N THR A 65 -14.71 1.12 25.05
CA THR A 65 -14.68 1.33 26.50
C THR A 65 -14.95 2.79 26.82
N ILE A 66 -15.95 3.04 27.66
CA ILE A 66 -16.33 4.38 28.10
C ILE A 66 -16.18 4.54 29.61
N SER A 67 -15.98 5.77 30.05
CA SER A 67 -16.19 6.21 31.43
C SER A 67 -17.33 7.23 31.45
N THR A 68 -18.23 7.07 32.41
CA THR A 68 -19.37 7.97 32.58
C THR A 68 -19.23 8.64 33.93
N THR A 69 -19.22 9.98 33.94
CA THR A 69 -19.28 10.77 35.18
C THR A 69 -20.65 11.42 35.25
N ILE A 70 -21.36 11.21 36.36
CA ILE A 70 -22.69 11.74 36.60
C ILE A 70 -22.57 12.77 37.72
N PHE A 71 -23.04 13.98 37.45
CA PHE A 71 -23.19 15.05 38.43
C PHE A 71 -24.66 15.14 38.83
N ASP A 72 -24.94 15.31 40.11
CA ASP A 72 -26.29 15.47 40.67
C ASP A 72 -26.31 16.66 41.64
N PHE A 73 -27.30 17.53 41.47
CA PHE A 73 -27.56 18.69 42.33
C PHE A 73 -28.92 18.49 43.04
N ALA A 74 -28.93 17.67 44.09
CA ALA A 74 -30.13 17.37 44.87
C ALA A 74 -29.94 17.63 46.37
N ALA A 75 -31.03 17.95 47.07
CA ALA A 75 -31.05 18.09 48.54
C ALA A 75 -30.78 16.74 49.25
N VAL A 76 -31.14 15.62 48.60
CA VAL A 76 -30.73 14.26 48.99
C VAL A 76 -30.02 13.66 47.78
N PRO A 77 -28.69 13.48 47.82
CA PRO A 77 -27.92 13.03 46.66
C PRO A 77 -28.19 11.56 46.34
N LEU A 78 -28.35 11.24 45.05
CA LEU A 78 -28.39 9.85 44.57
C LEU A 78 -26.98 9.24 44.48
N PHE A 79 -25.99 10.10 44.23
CA PHE A 79 -24.61 9.73 43.92
C PHE A 79 -23.64 10.44 44.85
N GLY A 80 -23.09 9.78 45.87
CA GLY A 80 -22.13 10.38 46.80
C GLY A 80 -21.91 9.53 48.05
N ALA A 81 -20.83 9.77 48.79
CA ALA A 81 -20.63 9.11 50.08
C ALA A 81 -21.74 9.54 51.06
N ALA A 82 -22.44 8.57 51.63
CA ALA A 82 -23.40 8.79 52.70
C ALA A 82 -22.67 9.29 53.97
N GLY A 83 -22.37 10.58 54.00
CA GLY A 83 -21.72 11.26 55.11
C GLY A 83 -22.60 12.39 55.62
N ALA A 84 -23.48 12.04 56.57
CA ALA A 84 -24.13 12.90 57.55
C ALA A 84 -24.65 14.28 57.08
N SER A 85 -25.92 14.34 56.69
CA SER A 85 -26.74 15.55 56.82
C SER A 85 -27.85 15.34 57.85
N SER A 86 -27.45 15.18 59.13
CA SER A 86 -28.33 15.48 60.25
C SER A 86 -28.09 16.94 60.65
N SER A 87 -28.79 17.88 60.02
CA SER A 87 -28.89 19.23 60.56
C SER A 87 -30.13 19.94 60.06
N ASP A 88 -30.96 20.35 61.02
CA ASP A 88 -32.19 21.11 60.93
C ASP A 88 -31.92 22.58 60.50
N GLY A 89 -31.25 22.76 59.35
CA GLY A 89 -30.84 24.06 58.79
C GLY A 89 -31.13 24.14 57.27
N PRO A 90 -31.10 25.35 56.67
CA PRO A 90 -31.48 25.53 55.26
C PRO A 90 -30.63 24.63 54.35
N ALA A 91 -31.30 23.83 53.52
CA ALA A 91 -30.68 22.82 52.67
C ALA A 91 -29.55 23.42 51.82
N GLN A 92 -28.30 23.09 52.18
CA GLN A 92 -27.13 23.41 51.36
C GLN A 92 -27.20 22.53 50.10
N VAL A 93 -27.41 23.17 48.95
CA VAL A 93 -27.33 22.51 47.64
C VAL A 93 -25.86 22.23 47.36
N SER A 94 -25.39 21.04 47.73
CA SER A 94 -24.04 20.57 47.41
C SER A 94 -24.07 19.77 46.11
N GLY A 95 -23.18 20.07 45.18
CA GLY A 95 -23.00 19.26 43.97
C GLY A 95 -22.30 17.96 44.29
N HIS A 96 -22.88 16.84 43.87
CA HIS A 96 -22.29 15.53 44.06
C HIS A 96 -21.91 14.90 42.72
N THR A 97 -20.85 14.08 42.72
CA THR A 97 -20.32 13.43 41.52
C THR A 97 -20.12 11.94 41.77
N ALA A 98 -20.54 11.12 40.83
CA ALA A 98 -20.17 9.71 40.76
C ALA A 98 -19.52 9.40 39.42
N THR A 99 -18.33 8.82 39.48
CA THR A 99 -17.69 8.21 38.32
C THR A 99 -18.09 6.75 38.28
N ILE A 100 -18.81 6.37 37.23
CA ILE A 100 -19.13 4.98 36.94
C ILE A 100 -17.84 4.28 36.49
N PRO A 101 -17.53 3.08 37.02
CA PRO A 101 -16.38 2.30 36.56
C PRO A 101 -16.39 2.11 35.05
N ASN A 102 -15.22 1.92 34.45
CA ASN A 102 -15.10 1.75 33.00
C ASN A 102 -16.01 0.61 32.51
N GLN A 103 -16.82 0.89 31.50
CA GLN A 103 -17.76 -0.08 30.92
C GLN A 103 -17.44 -0.28 29.45
N VAL A 104 -17.54 -1.53 29.01
CA VAL A 104 -17.49 -1.88 27.59
C VAL A 104 -18.91 -1.74 27.04
N VAL A 105 -19.05 -1.12 25.87
CA VAL A 105 -20.31 -1.08 25.14
C VAL A 105 -20.61 -2.48 24.64
N GLU A 106 -21.73 -3.05 25.08
CA GLU A 106 -22.11 -4.43 24.77
C GLU A 106 -22.44 -4.62 23.28
N LEU A 107 -22.58 -5.87 22.85
CA LEU A 107 -22.90 -6.21 21.45
C LEU A 107 -24.22 -5.57 20.98
N ASP A 108 -25.20 -5.48 21.88
CA ASP A 108 -26.47 -4.81 21.67
C ASP A 108 -26.36 -3.27 21.74
N GLY A 109 -25.16 -2.71 21.90
CA GLY A 109 -24.89 -1.28 21.99
C GLY A 109 -25.32 -0.64 23.30
N THR A 110 -25.56 -1.39 24.38
CA THR A 110 -25.97 -0.84 25.68
C THR A 110 -24.82 -0.77 26.68
N VAL A 111 -25.01 0.04 27.74
CA VAL A 111 -24.19 0.11 28.94
C VAL A 111 -25.09 0.15 30.18
N VAL A 112 -24.59 -0.30 31.33
CA VAL A 112 -25.40 -0.38 32.56
C VAL A 112 -25.18 0.86 33.42
N ILE A 113 -26.20 1.69 33.56
CA ILE A 113 -26.16 2.88 34.41
C ILE A 113 -26.92 2.57 35.70
N PRO A 114 -26.32 2.77 36.89
CA PRO A 114 -27.03 2.61 38.16
C PRO A 114 -28.31 3.45 38.18
N PHE A 115 -29.40 2.88 38.72
CA PHE A 115 -30.75 3.46 38.78
C PHE A 115 -31.47 3.66 37.44
N ALA A 116 -30.76 3.68 36.31
CA ALA A 116 -31.34 3.75 34.95
C ALA A 116 -31.35 2.40 34.19
N GLY A 117 -30.60 1.40 34.65
CA GLY A 117 -30.50 0.09 34.01
C GLY A 117 -29.71 0.13 32.69
N ASN A 118 -30.11 -0.66 31.70
CA ASN A 118 -29.44 -0.73 30.41
C ASN A 118 -29.82 0.48 29.54
N VAL A 119 -28.84 1.29 29.17
CA VAL A 119 -29.01 2.46 28.32
C VAL A 119 -28.32 2.22 26.98
N LYS A 120 -29.04 2.41 25.87
CA LYS A 120 -28.50 2.30 24.51
C LYS A 120 -27.60 3.50 24.20
N VAL A 121 -26.33 3.25 23.93
CA VAL A 121 -25.32 4.27 23.58
C VAL A 121 -24.61 4.01 22.26
N GLY A 122 -24.66 2.78 21.75
CA GLY A 122 -24.08 2.41 20.46
C GLY A 122 -24.76 3.16 19.30
N GLY A 123 -23.97 3.75 18.42
CA GLY A 123 -24.44 4.60 17.33
C GLY A 123 -24.53 6.09 17.68
N LEU A 124 -24.27 6.46 18.95
CA LEU A 124 -24.28 7.85 19.41
C LEU A 124 -22.86 8.40 19.54
N THR A 125 -22.71 9.72 19.42
CA THR A 125 -21.51 10.41 19.90
C THR A 125 -21.47 10.41 21.44
N PRO A 126 -20.30 10.59 22.09
CA PRO A 126 -20.23 10.71 23.55
C PRO A 126 -21.17 11.79 24.11
N LEU A 127 -21.32 12.92 23.41
CA LEU A 127 -22.27 13.97 23.78
C LEU A 127 -23.73 13.49 23.75
N GLN A 128 -24.13 12.83 22.67
CA GLN A 128 -25.49 12.27 22.54
C GLN A 128 -25.75 11.15 23.54
N ALA A 129 -24.75 10.32 23.83
CA ALA A 129 -24.83 9.29 24.85
C ALA A 129 -25.04 9.90 26.24
N GLY A 130 -24.36 11.01 26.57
CA GLY A 130 -24.60 11.77 27.80
C GLY A 130 -26.06 12.18 27.93
N HIS A 131 -26.62 12.86 26.92
CA HIS A 131 -28.04 13.25 26.93
C HIS A 131 -29.01 12.08 27.02
N GLN A 132 -28.66 10.93 26.42
CA GLN A 132 -29.48 9.72 26.53
C GLN A 132 -29.47 9.14 27.95
N ILE A 133 -28.32 9.18 28.62
CA ILE A 133 -28.18 8.77 30.02
C ILE A 133 -28.93 9.74 30.96
N GLU A 134 -28.81 11.05 30.73
CA GLU A 134 -29.59 12.07 31.47
C GLU A 134 -31.09 11.83 31.35
N GLY A 135 -31.57 11.53 30.13
CA GLY A 135 -32.96 11.17 29.89
C GLY A 135 -33.40 9.90 30.63
N ALA A 136 -32.54 8.88 30.69
CA ALA A 136 -32.81 7.61 31.36
C ALA A 136 -32.81 7.72 32.90
N LEU A 137 -32.14 8.73 33.46
CA LEU A 137 -32.12 9.01 34.90
C LEU A 137 -33.32 9.84 35.38
N LYS A 138 -34.19 10.32 34.46
CA LYS A 138 -35.40 11.07 34.82
C LYS A 138 -36.31 10.22 35.71
N GLY A 139 -36.56 10.72 36.92
CA GLY A 139 -37.37 10.04 37.94
C GLY A 139 -36.55 9.30 38.99
N ALA A 140 -35.28 9.01 38.72
CA ALA A 140 -34.32 8.54 39.72
C ALA A 140 -33.51 9.69 40.34
N ALA A 141 -33.12 10.68 39.53
CA ALA A 141 -32.42 11.90 39.96
C ALA A 141 -33.20 13.16 39.53
N THR A 142 -33.10 14.23 40.33
CA THR A 142 -33.85 15.49 40.08
C THR A 142 -33.15 16.36 39.03
N ASP A 143 -31.81 16.44 39.10
CA ASP A 143 -31.00 17.26 38.19
C ASP A 143 -29.66 16.57 37.90
N ALA A 144 -29.71 15.53 37.07
CA ALA A 144 -28.54 14.76 36.69
C ALA A 144 -27.94 15.26 35.37
N HIS A 145 -26.62 15.46 35.37
CA HIS A 145 -25.82 15.75 34.18
C HIS A 145 -24.80 14.63 33.94
N ALA A 146 -24.81 14.05 32.74
CA ALA A 146 -23.95 12.90 32.42
C ALA A 146 -22.91 13.28 31.37
N VAL A 147 -21.64 13.12 31.73
CA VAL A 147 -20.50 13.29 30.84
C VAL A 147 -19.94 11.92 30.49
N VAL A 148 -20.01 11.56 29.20
CA VAL A 148 -19.44 10.32 28.68
C VAL A 148 -18.11 10.62 28.01
N THR A 149 -17.07 9.87 28.40
CA THR A 149 -15.74 9.94 27.80
C THR A 149 -15.40 8.59 27.19
N LEU A 150 -15.00 8.59 25.92
CA LEU A 150 -14.47 7.40 25.27
C LEU A 150 -13.01 7.20 25.70
N LEU A 151 -12.73 6.08 26.36
CA LEU A 151 -11.38 5.75 26.84
C LEU A 151 -10.57 4.96 25.80
N SER A 152 -11.23 4.01 25.13
CA SER A 152 -10.63 3.19 24.09
C SER A 152 -11.68 2.86 23.06
N SER A 153 -11.34 2.98 21.78
CA SER A 153 -12.23 2.57 20.69
C SER A 153 -11.67 1.36 19.98
N ALA A 154 -12.31 0.21 20.17
CA ALA A 154 -12.05 -0.97 19.36
C ALA A 154 -12.67 -0.79 17.96
N GLY A 155 -13.79 -0.07 17.87
CA GLY A 155 -14.52 0.11 16.62
C GLY A 155 -13.99 1.21 15.71
N ASN A 156 -13.23 2.17 16.25
CA ASN A 156 -12.63 3.27 15.49
C ASN A 156 -11.10 3.14 15.50
N ALA A 157 -10.59 2.08 14.89
CA ALA A 157 -9.16 1.83 14.78
C ALA A 157 -8.79 1.33 13.37
N ALA A 158 -7.53 1.52 13.00
CA ALA A 158 -6.90 0.93 11.82
C ALA A 158 -5.78 -0.03 12.24
N THR A 159 -5.43 -0.96 11.37
CA THR A 159 -4.30 -1.87 11.60
C THR A 159 -3.08 -1.38 10.84
N ALA A 160 -1.93 -1.30 11.50
CA ALA A 160 -0.64 -1.01 10.88
C ALA A 160 0.29 -2.23 11.00
N GLY A 161 0.78 -2.76 9.88
CA GLY A 161 1.51 -4.01 9.81
C GLY A 161 2.77 -3.96 8.95
N GLY A 162 3.53 -5.07 8.99
CA GLY A 162 4.70 -5.30 8.15
C GLY A 162 6.00 -4.74 8.74
N ASP A 163 6.83 -4.16 7.89
CA ASP A 163 8.16 -3.62 8.20
C ASP A 163 8.10 -2.24 8.88
N LEU A 164 7.25 -2.13 9.90
CA LEU A 164 7.14 -0.99 10.81
C LEU A 164 7.89 -1.25 12.11
N GLN A 165 8.37 -0.21 12.79
CA GLN A 165 9.05 -0.35 14.09
C GLN A 165 8.16 -0.99 15.15
N ARG A 166 6.89 -0.60 15.20
CA ARG A 166 5.89 -1.06 16.17
C ARG A 166 4.56 -1.36 15.46
N PRO A 167 4.44 -2.52 14.78
CA PRO A 167 3.19 -2.97 14.19
C PRO A 167 2.11 -3.12 15.26
N GLY A 168 0.85 -2.82 14.92
CA GLY A 168 -0.26 -2.94 15.85
C GLY A 168 -1.51 -2.18 15.42
N ILE A 169 -2.48 -2.15 16.33
CA ILE A 169 -3.72 -1.40 16.15
C ILE A 169 -3.46 0.06 16.49
N VAL A 170 -3.85 0.96 15.59
CA VAL A 170 -3.76 2.41 15.76
C VAL A 170 -5.17 2.98 15.95
N PRO A 171 -5.50 3.54 17.13
CA PRO A 171 -6.80 4.16 17.36
C PRO A 171 -6.95 5.42 16.50
N LEU A 172 -8.13 5.61 15.95
CA LEU A 172 -8.50 6.76 15.13
C LEU A 172 -9.32 7.76 15.96
N THR A 173 -9.14 9.05 15.67
CA THR A 173 -9.79 10.14 16.38
C THR A 173 -10.58 11.03 15.43
N ILE A 174 -11.27 12.03 15.99
CA ILE A 174 -11.94 13.07 15.20
C ILE A 174 -10.97 13.93 14.38
N ARG A 175 -9.65 13.85 14.63
CA ARG A 175 -8.65 14.57 13.85
C ARG A 175 -8.59 14.11 12.40
N GLY A 176 -8.98 12.85 12.14
CA GLY A 176 -8.93 12.26 10.81
C GLY A 176 -7.51 11.94 10.40
N GLU A 177 -6.92 10.97 11.10
CA GLU A 177 -5.60 10.45 10.79
C GLU A 177 -5.49 10.04 9.32
N ARG A 178 -4.34 10.31 8.73
CA ARG A 178 -3.97 9.94 7.38
C ARG A 178 -2.97 8.79 7.40
N VAL A 179 -2.66 8.24 6.23
CA VAL A 179 -1.74 7.10 6.12
C VAL A 179 -0.41 7.38 6.83
N LEU A 180 0.18 8.56 6.62
CA LEU A 180 1.45 8.92 7.25
C LEU A 180 1.34 9.05 8.78
N ASP A 181 0.18 9.48 9.31
CA ASP A 181 -0.03 9.57 10.76
C ASP A 181 -0.04 8.17 11.39
N VAL A 182 -0.67 7.20 10.72
CA VAL A 182 -0.72 5.80 11.16
C VAL A 182 0.68 5.16 11.11
N VAL A 183 1.43 5.39 10.02
CA VAL A 183 2.83 4.92 9.90
C VAL A 183 3.71 5.54 10.99
N ALA A 184 3.54 6.84 11.29
CA ALA A 184 4.27 7.53 12.34
C ALA A 184 3.91 7.02 13.74
N ALA A 185 2.62 6.76 14.02
CA ALA A 185 2.16 6.17 15.27
C ALA A 185 2.80 4.78 15.51
N ALA A 186 2.93 3.99 14.44
CA ALA A 186 3.65 2.71 14.44
C ALA A 186 5.19 2.86 14.51
N GLY A 187 5.72 4.06 14.72
CA GLY A 187 7.16 4.31 14.88
C GLY A 187 7.95 4.44 13.57
N GLY A 188 7.27 4.53 12.42
CA GLY A 188 7.90 4.61 11.10
C GLY A 188 8.32 3.26 10.52
N ALA A 189 8.83 3.30 9.29
CA ALA A 189 9.35 2.11 8.60
C ALA A 189 10.71 1.68 9.18
N LYS A 190 11.01 0.37 9.13
CA LYS A 190 12.31 -0.19 9.54
C LYS A 190 13.44 0.13 8.57
N TYR A 191 13.11 0.31 7.29
CA TYR A 191 14.05 0.52 6.20
C TYR A 191 13.84 1.90 5.56
N PRO A 192 14.76 2.37 4.71
CA PRO A 192 14.61 3.65 4.03
C PRO A 192 13.30 3.70 3.22
N ALA A 193 12.58 4.82 3.31
CA ALA A 193 11.28 5.00 2.65
C ALA A 193 11.30 4.72 1.14
N ARG A 194 12.42 4.99 0.48
CA ARG A 194 12.64 4.69 -0.95
C ARG A 194 12.58 3.20 -1.30
N ASP A 195 12.86 2.33 -0.33
CA ASP A 195 12.91 0.88 -0.48
C ASP A 195 11.71 0.20 0.19
N CYS A 196 10.72 0.98 0.61
CA CYS A 196 9.48 0.47 1.20
C CYS A 196 8.30 0.81 0.31
N ASP A 197 7.40 -0.16 0.15
CA ASP A 197 6.08 0.08 -0.40
C ASP A 197 5.05 0.10 0.73
N VAL A 198 4.04 0.96 0.60
CA VAL A 198 2.89 1.04 1.50
C VAL A 198 1.65 0.56 0.75
N GLN A 199 0.98 -0.42 1.33
CA GLN A 199 -0.29 -0.92 0.86
C GLN A 199 -1.40 -0.43 1.79
N LEU A 200 -2.46 0.10 1.20
CA LEU A 200 -3.70 0.43 1.90
C LEU A 200 -4.78 -0.54 1.43
N ILE A 201 -5.36 -1.27 2.37
CA ILE A 201 -6.46 -2.20 2.15
C ILE A 201 -7.71 -1.61 2.82
N ARG A 202 -8.70 -1.28 2.00
CA ARG A 202 -9.97 -0.69 2.44
C ARG A 202 -11.14 -1.38 1.76
N ARG A 203 -12.02 -2.02 2.54
CA ARG A 203 -13.24 -2.69 2.05
C ARG A 203 -12.99 -3.60 0.83
N GLY A 204 -11.92 -4.40 0.87
CA GLY A 204 -11.54 -5.32 -0.20
C GLY A 204 -10.82 -4.68 -1.41
N ARG A 205 -10.64 -3.36 -1.44
CA ARG A 205 -9.80 -2.67 -2.43
C ARG A 205 -8.40 -2.50 -1.89
N ILE A 206 -7.41 -2.80 -2.74
CA ILE A 206 -5.99 -2.67 -2.42
C ILE A 206 -5.40 -1.62 -3.35
N ALA A 207 -4.69 -0.66 -2.78
CA ALA A 207 -3.79 0.22 -3.52
C ALA A 207 -2.40 0.15 -2.90
N SER A 208 -1.38 0.39 -3.71
CA SER A 208 0.02 0.38 -3.28
C SER A 208 0.78 1.52 -3.94
N LEU A 209 1.70 2.14 -3.20
CA LEU A 209 2.72 3.00 -3.75
C LEU A 209 3.98 2.98 -2.87
N ASN A 210 5.07 3.46 -3.43
CA ASN A 210 6.31 3.64 -2.69
C ASN A 210 6.13 4.66 -1.54
N LEU A 211 6.69 4.35 -0.36
CA LEU A 211 6.59 5.19 0.83
C LEU A 211 7.24 6.56 0.61
N GLN A 212 8.35 6.65 -0.14
CA GLN A 212 8.96 7.94 -0.46
C GLN A 212 7.98 8.83 -1.26
N ARG A 213 7.28 8.26 -2.26
CA ARG A 213 6.28 9.01 -3.02
C ARG A 213 5.13 9.49 -2.14
N LEU A 214 4.70 8.70 -1.17
CA LEU A 214 3.67 9.09 -0.20
C LEU A 214 4.11 10.29 0.66
N VAL A 215 5.40 10.36 1.01
CA VAL A 215 5.99 11.50 1.73
C VAL A 215 6.12 12.72 0.82
N ASP A 216 6.54 12.53 -0.43
CA ASP A 216 6.82 13.62 -1.37
C ASP A 216 5.54 14.24 -1.98
N SER A 217 4.43 13.49 -2.03
CA SER A 217 3.19 13.87 -2.72
C SER A 217 2.00 13.93 -1.73
N PRO A 218 1.66 15.13 -1.20
CA PRO A 218 0.59 15.28 -0.20
C PRO A 218 -0.79 14.77 -0.61
N GLU A 219 -1.09 14.77 -1.91
CA GLU A 219 -2.32 14.24 -2.48
C GLU A 219 -2.48 12.73 -2.26
N GLU A 220 -1.37 11.99 -2.15
CA GLU A 220 -1.38 10.56 -1.88
C GLU A 220 -1.66 10.25 -0.41
N ASN A 221 -1.48 11.22 0.49
CA ASN A 221 -1.70 11.05 1.93
C ASN A 221 -3.20 11.15 2.29
N VAL A 222 -3.96 10.13 1.91
CA VAL A 222 -5.40 10.02 2.11
C VAL A 222 -5.78 9.77 3.58
N THR A 223 -6.98 10.19 3.96
CA THR A 223 -7.55 9.94 5.30
C THR A 223 -7.86 8.45 5.50
N ILE A 224 -7.56 7.93 6.68
CA ILE A 224 -7.81 6.55 7.10
C ILE A 224 -9.23 6.40 7.64
N GLU A 225 -9.84 5.25 7.34
CA GLU A 225 -11.15 4.85 7.82
C GLU A 225 -11.04 3.72 8.86
N PRO A 226 -11.99 3.61 9.81
CA PRO A 226 -12.07 2.46 10.68
C PRO A 226 -12.10 1.14 9.91
N GLY A 227 -11.24 0.19 10.32
CA GLY A 227 -11.09 -1.11 9.68
C GLY A 227 -10.11 -1.14 8.50
N ASP A 228 -9.48 -0.03 8.15
CA ASP A 228 -8.39 -0.04 7.17
C ASP A 228 -7.18 -0.84 7.68
N ASN A 229 -6.49 -1.49 6.75
CA ASN A 229 -5.22 -2.16 7.02
C ASN A 229 -4.12 -1.52 6.18
N ILE A 230 -3.10 -0.99 6.86
CA ILE A 230 -1.92 -0.36 6.29
C ILE A 230 -0.77 -1.36 6.47
N PHE A 231 -0.18 -1.80 5.36
CA PHE A 231 0.94 -2.74 5.39
C PHE A 231 2.15 -2.11 4.73
N VAL A 232 3.28 -2.05 5.43
CA VAL A 232 4.55 -1.60 4.87
C VAL A 232 5.42 -2.81 4.58
N SER A 233 5.99 -2.89 3.39
CA SER A 233 6.88 -3.99 3.01
C SER A 233 8.20 -3.46 2.48
N TYR A 234 9.31 -4.03 2.93
CA TYR A 234 10.63 -3.80 2.36
C TYR A 234 10.73 -4.45 0.98
N ASN A 235 10.81 -3.61 -0.05
CA ASN A 235 10.90 -4.00 -1.44
C ASN A 235 11.93 -3.09 -2.15
N PRO A 236 13.24 -3.33 -1.93
CA PRO A 236 14.28 -2.54 -2.58
C PRO A 236 14.22 -2.78 -4.09
N ARG A 237 14.19 -1.68 -4.84
CA ARG A 237 14.15 -1.74 -6.30
C ARG A 237 15.51 -2.15 -6.86
N SER A 238 15.49 -2.95 -7.91
CA SER A 238 16.71 -3.46 -8.56
C SER A 238 16.52 -3.60 -10.06
N PHE A 239 17.60 -3.47 -10.83
CA PHE A 239 17.63 -3.79 -12.25
C PHE A 239 18.82 -4.72 -12.53
N SER A 240 18.79 -5.42 -13.65
CA SER A 240 19.90 -6.31 -14.04
C SER A 240 20.48 -5.89 -15.37
N VAL A 241 21.81 -5.97 -15.49
CA VAL A 241 22.52 -5.74 -16.75
C VAL A 241 23.20 -7.03 -17.17
N LEU A 242 22.90 -7.51 -18.37
CA LEU A 242 23.39 -8.76 -18.93
C LEU A 242 24.07 -8.56 -20.28
N GLY A 243 24.79 -9.60 -20.70
CA GLY A 243 25.36 -9.71 -22.03
C GLY A 243 26.74 -9.10 -22.15
N ALA A 244 26.98 -8.41 -23.26
CA ALA A 244 28.26 -7.82 -23.61
C ALA A 244 28.57 -6.53 -22.81
N ALA A 245 28.24 -6.48 -21.52
CA ALA A 245 28.63 -5.41 -20.62
C ALA A 245 29.96 -5.74 -19.93
N LEU A 246 30.70 -4.73 -19.44
CA LEU A 246 31.91 -4.98 -18.65
C LEU A 246 31.63 -5.73 -17.35
N LYS A 247 30.48 -5.46 -16.72
CA LYS A 247 30.03 -6.11 -15.49
C LYS A 247 28.57 -6.57 -15.64
N VAL A 248 28.39 -7.88 -15.68
CA VAL A 248 27.07 -8.51 -15.64
C VAL A 248 26.67 -8.71 -14.18
N ASN A 249 25.67 -7.97 -13.71
CA ASN A 249 25.23 -8.03 -12.31
C ASN A 249 23.79 -7.51 -12.14
N GLN A 250 23.22 -7.79 -10.97
CA GLN A 250 22.04 -7.10 -10.45
C GLN A 250 22.46 -5.90 -9.62
N TYR A 251 21.83 -4.75 -9.86
CA TYR A 251 22.11 -3.47 -9.22
C TYR A 251 20.88 -3.00 -8.46
N ASN A 252 21.08 -2.56 -7.22
CA ASN A 252 20.04 -1.88 -6.46
C ASN A 252 19.93 -0.42 -6.89
N PHE A 253 18.75 0.15 -6.72
CA PHE A 253 18.53 1.58 -6.91
C PHE A 253 19.12 2.32 -5.70
N ASP A 254 20.05 3.24 -5.96
CA ASP A 254 20.57 4.14 -4.92
C ASP A 254 19.81 5.48 -4.89
N THR A 255 19.12 5.80 -5.98
CA THR A 255 18.37 7.03 -6.19
C THR A 255 16.92 6.71 -6.56
N PRO A 256 15.96 7.64 -6.35
CA PRO A 256 14.56 7.43 -6.73
C PRO A 256 14.36 7.16 -8.23
N LYS A 257 15.22 7.73 -9.06
CA LYS A 257 15.19 7.65 -10.53
C LYS A 257 16.58 7.25 -11.01
N VAL A 258 16.64 6.20 -11.82
CA VAL A 258 17.84 5.72 -12.51
C VAL A 258 17.53 5.72 -14.00
N THR A 259 18.42 6.28 -14.83
CA THR A 259 18.25 6.29 -16.29
C THR A 259 18.93 5.07 -16.93
N LEU A 260 18.57 4.72 -18.17
CA LEU A 260 19.26 3.64 -18.90
C LEU A 260 20.76 3.95 -19.07
N ALA A 261 21.11 5.21 -19.35
CA ALA A 261 22.50 5.65 -19.43
C ALA A 261 23.25 5.41 -18.12
N GLU A 262 22.63 5.75 -16.98
CA GLU A 262 23.21 5.52 -15.66
C GLU A 262 23.32 4.03 -15.32
N ALA A 263 22.32 3.23 -15.68
CA ALA A 263 22.34 1.78 -15.51
C ALA A 263 23.51 1.13 -16.27
N LEU A 264 23.71 1.52 -17.53
CA LEU A 264 24.86 1.07 -18.33
C LEU A 264 26.18 1.55 -17.72
N ALA A 265 26.26 2.80 -17.27
CA ALA A 265 27.47 3.34 -16.63
C ALA A 265 27.84 2.58 -15.35
N ARG A 266 26.85 2.21 -14.52
CA ARG A 266 27.04 1.37 -13.32
C ARG A 266 27.58 -0.04 -13.66
N ALA A 267 27.21 -0.56 -14.83
CA ALA A 267 27.75 -1.80 -15.38
C ALA A 267 29.12 -1.65 -16.06
N GLY A 268 29.71 -0.45 -16.06
CA GLY A 268 30.96 -0.14 -16.77
C GLY A 268 30.80 0.11 -18.27
N GLY A 269 29.56 0.11 -18.77
CA GLY A 269 29.23 0.29 -20.17
C GLY A 269 29.39 -0.98 -21.03
N PRO A 270 29.08 -0.88 -22.33
CA PRO A 270 29.31 -1.96 -23.29
C PRO A 270 30.80 -2.32 -23.37
N ASN A 271 31.10 -3.61 -23.43
CA ASN A 271 32.45 -4.12 -23.58
C ASN A 271 32.93 -3.91 -25.03
N GLY A 272 33.88 -3.01 -25.25
CA GLY A 272 34.36 -2.66 -26.60
C GLY A 272 34.94 -3.82 -27.42
N ALA A 273 35.29 -4.96 -26.80
CA ALA A 273 35.80 -6.13 -27.51
C ALA A 273 34.71 -7.02 -28.12
N VAL A 274 33.53 -7.09 -27.48
CA VAL A 274 32.49 -8.09 -27.81
C VAL A 274 31.10 -7.49 -27.94
N ALA A 275 30.89 -6.22 -27.59
CA ALA A 275 29.58 -5.59 -27.60
C ALA A 275 29.22 -5.02 -28.96
N ASN A 276 27.97 -5.23 -29.36
CA ASN A 276 27.34 -4.45 -30.40
C ASN A 276 26.60 -3.26 -29.78
N VAL A 277 27.20 -2.07 -29.85
CA VAL A 277 26.63 -0.85 -29.28
C VAL A 277 25.39 -0.33 -30.04
N SER A 278 25.11 -0.83 -31.26
CA SER A 278 23.81 -0.53 -31.90
C SER A 278 22.66 -1.31 -31.33
N ASP A 279 22.94 -2.37 -30.57
CA ASP A 279 21.97 -3.38 -30.16
C ASP A 279 21.92 -3.49 -28.64
N VAL A 280 21.39 -2.42 -28.02
CA VAL A 280 21.08 -2.40 -26.59
C VAL A 280 19.58 -2.56 -26.42
N TYR A 281 19.17 -3.55 -25.63
CA TYR A 281 17.78 -3.85 -25.38
C TYR A 281 17.42 -3.59 -23.91
N LEU A 282 16.30 -2.91 -23.67
CA LEU A 282 15.64 -2.87 -22.37
C LEU A 282 14.40 -3.78 -22.41
N LEU A 283 14.41 -4.85 -21.62
CA LEU A 283 13.28 -5.75 -21.50
C LEU A 283 12.44 -5.38 -20.27
N ARG A 284 11.15 -5.20 -20.47
CA ARG A 284 10.20 -4.74 -19.45
C ARG A 284 8.80 -5.26 -19.74
N SER A 285 8.00 -5.49 -18.69
CA SER A 285 6.57 -5.71 -18.82
C SER A 285 5.80 -4.38 -18.83
N GLU A 286 4.99 -4.14 -19.86
CA GLU A 286 4.17 -2.93 -20.02
C GLU A 286 2.68 -3.27 -20.02
N SER A 287 1.85 -2.34 -19.57
CA SER A 287 0.39 -2.51 -19.70
C SER A 287 -0.06 -2.33 -21.15
N LEU A 288 -1.19 -2.95 -21.51
CA LEU A 288 -1.77 -2.81 -22.85
C LEU A 288 -2.03 -1.34 -23.21
N ALA A 289 -2.53 -0.54 -22.26
CA ALA A 289 -2.77 0.88 -22.46
C ALA A 289 -1.49 1.70 -22.75
N THR A 290 -0.36 1.35 -22.12
CA THR A 290 0.93 1.99 -22.44
C THR A 290 1.40 1.59 -23.83
N LEU A 291 1.25 0.31 -24.18
CA LEU A 291 1.62 -0.20 -25.51
C LEU A 291 0.88 0.48 -26.65
N GLU A 292 -0.42 0.70 -26.52
CA GLU A 292 -1.24 1.41 -27.51
C GLU A 292 -0.76 2.86 -27.73
N ARG A 293 -0.26 3.52 -26.69
CA ARG A 293 0.25 4.91 -26.77
C ARG A 293 1.62 5.01 -27.45
N ILE A 294 2.49 4.02 -27.23
CA ILE A 294 3.87 4.03 -27.77
C ILE A 294 3.93 3.47 -29.19
N ALA A 295 3.12 2.45 -29.51
CA ALA A 295 3.13 1.77 -30.80
C ALA A 295 1.69 1.46 -31.27
N PRO A 296 0.96 2.48 -31.77
CA PRO A 296 -0.46 2.36 -32.18
C PRO A 296 -0.69 1.51 -33.45
N SER A 297 0.35 1.00 -34.10
CA SER A 297 0.27 0.30 -35.38
C SER A 297 -0.03 -1.20 -35.25
N GLY A 298 -1.21 -1.59 -35.75
CA GLY A 298 -1.51 -2.74 -36.63
C GLY A 298 -1.21 -4.19 -36.22
N ASP A 299 -0.21 -4.43 -35.39
CA ASP A 299 0.15 -5.79 -34.95
C ASP A 299 -0.74 -6.18 -33.76
N PRO A 300 -1.45 -7.33 -33.82
CA PRO A 300 -2.25 -7.79 -32.69
C PRO A 300 -1.34 -7.90 -31.46
N ALA A 301 -1.82 -7.43 -30.30
CA ALA A 301 -1.14 -7.74 -29.04
C ALA A 301 -0.90 -9.26 -28.96
N PRO A 302 0.28 -9.72 -28.52
CA PRO A 302 0.66 -11.12 -28.62
C PRO A 302 -0.46 -12.02 -28.06
N ALA A 303 -0.82 -13.05 -28.82
CA ALA A 303 -1.98 -13.93 -28.63
C ALA A 303 -2.07 -14.69 -27.27
N GLN A 304 -1.26 -14.31 -26.28
CA GLN A 304 -1.31 -14.77 -24.88
C GLN A 304 -1.47 -13.59 -23.89
N ALA A 305 -1.98 -12.43 -24.33
CA ALA A 305 -2.39 -11.31 -23.48
C ALA A 305 -3.63 -11.61 -22.60
N ALA A 306 -3.76 -12.84 -22.10
CA ALA A 306 -4.63 -13.17 -20.98
C ALA A 306 -4.20 -12.44 -19.69
N THR A 307 -3.01 -11.83 -19.70
CA THR A 307 -2.46 -11.00 -18.63
C THR A 307 -2.55 -9.53 -19.02
N THR A 308 -2.92 -8.65 -18.09
CA THR A 308 -2.91 -7.17 -18.25
C THR A 308 -1.54 -6.58 -18.64
N MET A 309 -0.49 -7.39 -18.58
CA MET A 309 0.92 -7.04 -18.80
C MET A 309 1.50 -7.81 -19.99
N VAL A 310 2.19 -7.11 -20.87
CA VAL A 310 2.83 -7.64 -22.08
C VAL A 310 4.34 -7.38 -22.00
N PRO A 311 5.21 -8.37 -22.20
CA PRO A 311 6.64 -8.13 -22.24
C PRO A 311 7.05 -7.40 -23.53
N VAL A 312 7.92 -6.41 -23.38
CA VAL A 312 8.37 -5.49 -24.43
C VAL A 312 9.89 -5.40 -24.39
N ALA A 313 10.50 -5.49 -25.57
CA ALA A 313 11.92 -5.27 -25.78
C ALA A 313 12.11 -3.92 -26.49
N TYR A 314 12.61 -2.92 -25.77
CA TYR A 314 12.95 -1.62 -26.33
C TYR A 314 14.36 -1.66 -26.90
N HIS A 315 14.51 -1.33 -28.18
CA HIS A 315 15.81 -1.33 -28.86
C HIS A 315 16.38 0.09 -28.93
N ILE A 316 17.63 0.27 -28.48
CA ILE A 316 18.37 1.53 -28.46
C ILE A 316 19.70 1.37 -29.21
N ASP A 317 19.96 2.26 -30.16
CA ASP A 317 21.22 2.34 -30.91
C ASP A 317 22.15 3.41 -30.32
N LEU A 318 23.17 2.99 -29.58
CA LEU A 318 24.17 3.89 -28.98
C LEU A 318 25.32 4.25 -29.93
N ARG A 319 25.32 3.81 -31.20
CA ARG A 319 26.26 4.35 -32.21
C ARG A 319 25.88 5.77 -32.62
N ARG A 320 24.60 6.12 -32.45
CA ARG A 320 24.04 7.43 -32.80
C ARG A 320 23.97 8.31 -31.56
N ALA A 321 24.24 9.60 -31.73
CA ALA A 321 24.09 10.59 -30.66
C ALA A 321 22.66 10.58 -30.06
N GLU A 322 21.65 10.34 -30.90
CA GLU A 322 20.24 10.22 -30.49
C GLU A 322 20.01 9.12 -29.43
N GLY A 323 20.67 7.96 -29.55
CA GLY A 323 20.54 6.88 -28.58
C GLY A 323 21.05 7.25 -27.18
N TYR A 324 22.06 8.12 -27.09
CA TYR A 324 22.51 8.66 -25.81
C TYR A 324 21.45 9.58 -25.17
N PHE A 325 20.82 10.46 -25.95
CA PHE A 325 19.72 11.29 -25.43
C PHE A 325 18.50 10.44 -25.03
N GLN A 326 18.17 9.42 -25.81
CA GLN A 326 17.10 8.47 -25.49
C GLN A 326 17.39 7.72 -24.18
N SER A 327 18.62 7.23 -23.99
CA SER A 327 19.02 6.50 -22.77
C SER A 327 19.08 7.39 -21.53
N GLN A 328 19.32 8.69 -21.68
CA GLN A 328 19.22 9.66 -20.57
C GLN A 328 17.77 10.02 -20.22
N ALA A 329 16.87 10.06 -21.20
CA ALA A 329 15.46 10.35 -20.96
C ALA A 329 14.71 9.12 -20.38
N LEU A 330 15.13 7.92 -20.76
CA LEU A 330 14.48 6.68 -20.37
C LEU A 330 14.83 6.28 -18.93
N GLN A 331 13.84 6.30 -18.04
CA GLN A 331 13.98 5.82 -16.67
C GLN A 331 13.83 4.29 -16.61
N ILE A 332 14.71 3.65 -15.85
CA ILE A 332 14.66 2.23 -15.47
C ILE A 332 13.66 2.05 -14.33
N ARG A 333 12.89 0.96 -14.39
CA ARG A 333 11.89 0.54 -13.41
C ARG A 333 12.38 -0.68 -12.65
N ASP A 334 11.67 -1.02 -11.58
CA ASP A 334 12.00 -2.21 -10.81
C ASP A 334 11.90 -3.47 -11.69
N LYS A 335 12.88 -4.35 -11.53
CA LYS A 335 13.08 -5.62 -12.25
C LYS A 335 13.28 -5.48 -13.76
N ASP A 336 13.59 -4.30 -14.25
CA ASP A 336 14.02 -4.12 -15.64
C ASP A 336 15.31 -4.90 -15.93
N LEU A 337 15.41 -5.37 -17.18
CA LEU A 337 16.58 -6.07 -17.69
C LEU A 337 17.20 -5.29 -18.85
N VAL A 338 18.45 -4.89 -18.70
CA VAL A 338 19.24 -4.29 -19.78
C VAL A 338 20.13 -5.37 -20.38
N VAL A 339 20.02 -5.59 -21.68
CA VAL A 339 20.82 -6.57 -22.42
C VAL A 339 21.64 -5.83 -23.45
N VAL A 340 22.96 -5.97 -23.38
CA VAL A 340 23.88 -5.52 -24.43
C VAL A 340 24.15 -6.71 -25.33
N ALA A 341 23.73 -6.63 -26.60
CA ALA A 341 23.96 -7.71 -27.55
C ALA A 341 25.45 -7.86 -27.87
N ASN A 342 25.84 -9.08 -28.23
CA ASN A 342 27.18 -9.34 -28.73
C ASN A 342 27.32 -8.83 -30.18
N ALA A 343 28.50 -8.35 -30.54
CA ALA A 343 28.92 -8.15 -31.93
C ALA A 343 29.00 -9.52 -32.60
N ASP A 344 28.42 -9.66 -33.79
CA ASP A 344 28.20 -10.94 -34.47
C ASP A 344 29.46 -11.81 -34.51
N SER A 345 29.57 -12.74 -33.55
CA SER A 345 30.35 -13.99 -33.57
C SER A 345 30.40 -14.63 -32.17
N VAL A 346 29.28 -15.17 -31.69
CA VAL A 346 29.21 -16.49 -31.02
C VAL A 346 27.80 -17.07 -31.26
N GLN A 347 27.76 -18.32 -31.72
CA GLN A 347 26.59 -19.01 -32.25
C GLN A 347 25.88 -19.86 -31.17
N LEU A 348 24.63 -19.48 -30.89
CA LEU A 348 23.40 -20.28 -30.81
C LEU A 348 23.40 -21.67 -30.11
N GLN A 349 22.81 -21.73 -28.90
CA GLN A 349 21.87 -22.79 -28.45
C GLN A 349 21.30 -22.62 -27.00
N GLU A 350 21.78 -21.67 -26.18
CA GLU A 350 21.69 -21.82 -24.71
C GLU A 350 20.56 -21.04 -23.97
N ILE A 351 19.73 -20.23 -24.63
CA ILE A 351 18.77 -19.33 -23.94
C ILE A 351 17.42 -19.98 -23.61
N MET A 352 17.04 -21.10 -24.23
CA MET A 352 15.77 -21.78 -23.93
C MET A 352 15.69 -22.39 -22.51
N ALA A 353 16.81 -22.41 -21.78
CA ALA A 353 16.90 -22.82 -20.38
C ALA A 353 16.73 -21.66 -19.37
N ILE A 354 17.03 -20.41 -19.77
CA ILE A 354 17.03 -19.26 -18.84
C ILE A 354 15.61 -18.77 -18.55
N VAL A 355 14.74 -18.75 -19.56
CA VAL A 355 13.37 -18.23 -19.45
C VAL A 355 12.47 -19.12 -18.57
N ARG A 356 12.73 -20.44 -18.54
CA ARG A 356 11.96 -21.39 -17.71
C ARG A 356 12.28 -21.32 -16.21
N ASN A 357 13.50 -20.96 -15.82
CA ASN A 357 13.91 -20.99 -14.41
C ASN A 357 13.59 -19.71 -13.63
N PHE A 358 13.40 -18.57 -14.29
CA PHE A 358 13.07 -17.30 -13.62
C PHE A 358 11.57 -17.05 -13.47
N THR A 359 10.72 -17.71 -14.25
CA THR A 359 9.25 -17.58 -14.14
C THR A 359 8.62 -18.58 -13.15
N GLY A 360 9.36 -19.62 -12.73
CA GLY A 360 8.84 -20.70 -11.89
C GLY A 360 8.97 -20.53 -10.36
N VAL A 361 9.68 -19.52 -9.86
CA VAL A 361 9.95 -19.39 -8.41
C VAL A 361 9.05 -18.35 -7.70
N ALA A 362 8.20 -17.63 -8.43
CA ALA A 362 7.37 -16.56 -7.85
C ALA A 362 5.87 -16.90 -7.69
N TYR A 363 5.43 -18.13 -7.98
CA TYR A 363 4.02 -18.53 -7.90
C TYR A 363 3.74 -19.80 -7.10
N ASP A 364 4.47 -20.06 -6.02
CA ASP A 364 4.13 -21.16 -5.11
C ASP A 364 3.94 -20.71 -3.66
N LEU A 365 2.90 -19.90 -3.45
CA LEU A 365 2.25 -19.72 -2.15
C LEU A 365 0.74 -19.52 -2.35
N ARG A 366 0.07 -20.44 -3.04
CA ARG A 366 -1.38 -20.64 -2.88
C ARG A 366 -1.75 -22.12 -2.97
N ALA A 367 -2.24 -22.60 -1.82
CA ALA A 367 -3.07 -23.77 -1.59
C ALA A 367 -2.38 -25.14 -1.38
N SER A 368 -2.28 -25.53 -0.10
CA SER A 368 -2.82 -26.83 0.33
C SER A 368 -3.25 -26.78 1.81
N VAL A 369 -4.44 -26.24 2.04
CA VAL A 369 -5.28 -26.70 3.16
C VAL A 369 -6.51 -27.30 2.51
N ILE A 370 -6.62 -28.63 2.53
CA ILE A 370 -7.85 -29.41 2.71
C ILE A 370 -7.45 -30.90 2.84
N GLY A 371 -7.72 -31.45 4.04
CA GLY A 371 -8.32 -32.77 4.22
C GLY A 371 -7.48 -34.02 3.93
N THR A 372 -6.69 -34.49 4.89
CA THR A 372 -6.34 -35.92 4.95
C THR A 372 -7.41 -36.70 5.69
N SER A 373 -8.11 -37.53 4.92
CA SER A 373 -9.03 -38.58 5.33
C SER A 373 -8.34 -39.70 6.12
N ARG A 374 -9.09 -40.24 7.07
CA ARG A 374 -8.82 -41.44 7.88
C ARG A 374 -8.90 -42.73 7.04
N PRO A 375 -8.02 -43.74 7.18
CA PRO A 375 -8.19 -45.02 6.51
C PRO A 375 -8.84 -46.06 7.44
N GLY A 376 -9.75 -46.85 6.89
CA GLY A 376 -10.34 -48.03 7.54
C GLY A 376 -11.40 -48.66 6.65
N GLY A 377 -11.07 -49.81 6.06
CA GLY A 377 -11.95 -50.61 5.18
C GLY A 377 -11.20 -51.20 4.01
#